data_AF-A0A367VD53-F1
#
_entry.id   AF-A0A367VD53-F1
#
_cell.length_a   1.000
_cell.length_b   1.000
_cell.length_c   1.000
_cell.angle_alpha   90.00
_cell.angle_beta   90.00
_cell.angle_gamma   90.00
#
_symmetry.space_group_name_H-M   'P 1'
#
loop_
_entity.id
_entity.type
_entity.pdbx_description
1 polymer ?
#
loop_
_entity_poly.entity_id
_entity_poly.type
_entity_poly.pdbx_seq_one_letter_code
_entity_poly.pdbx_strand_id
1 'polypeptide(L)'
;MNTRMLRRAILAAGIAVLAVVSFGNPHRHIADLFWPNDAAPWEQVTAVYVPDVSQPTRIKISEAAFDNLDACQSHVMAQAAEHGDPDLQKGRFECAIGFYADKDDGTGGEYRLIIK
;
A
#
# COMPACT_ATOMS: atom_id res chain seq x y z
N MET A 1 25.50 -14.03 31.18
CA MET A 1 25.25 -13.03 30.11
C MET A 1 25.90 -11.71 30.50
N ASN A 2 26.79 -11.16 29.67
CA ASN A 2 27.66 -10.04 30.06
C ASN A 2 26.86 -8.71 30.04
N THR A 3 26.65 -8.10 31.20
CA THR A 3 25.81 -6.89 31.39
C THR A 3 26.26 -5.71 30.51
N ARG A 4 27.54 -5.65 30.14
CA ARG A 4 28.07 -4.64 29.21
C ARG A 4 27.63 -4.88 27.76
N MET A 5 27.58 -6.13 27.32
CA MET A 5 27.05 -6.46 25.99
C MET A 5 25.54 -6.23 25.92
N LEU A 6 24.82 -6.59 26.99
CA LEU A 6 23.38 -6.36 27.08
C LEU A 6 23.03 -4.86 27.00
N ARG A 7 23.76 -4.00 27.73
CA ARG A 7 23.57 -2.54 27.65
C ARG A 7 23.87 -1.97 26.27
N ARG A 8 24.90 -2.47 25.58
CA ARG A 8 25.24 -2.06 24.21
C ARG A 8 24.17 -2.49 23.21
N ALA A 9 23.62 -3.70 23.35
CA ALA A 9 22.53 -4.18 22.51
C ALA A 9 21.26 -3.33 22.69
N ILE A 10 20.90 -2.99 23.94
CA ILE A 10 19.75 -2.14 24.23
C ILE A 10 19.94 -0.73 23.64
N LEU A 11 21.12 -0.13 23.79
CA LEU A 11 21.43 1.18 23.22
C LEU A 11 21.39 1.16 21.68
N ALA A 12 21.95 0.14 21.05
CA ALA A 12 21.93 0.00 19.59
C ALA A 12 20.49 -0.17 19.06
N ALA A 13 19.67 -0.99 19.74
CA ALA A 13 18.25 -1.13 19.40
C ALA A 13 17.49 0.18 19.56
N GLY A 14 17.74 0.93 20.65
CA GLY A 14 17.12 2.23 20.87
C GLY A 14 17.47 3.26 19.80
N ILE A 15 18.74 3.32 19.38
CA ILE A 15 19.19 4.22 18.30
C ILE A 15 18.55 3.84 16.96
N ALA A 16 18.46 2.55 16.65
CA ALA A 16 17.82 2.08 15.43
C ALA A 16 16.32 2.45 15.39
N VAL A 17 15.60 2.27 16.50
CA VAL A 17 14.19 2.67 16.61
C VAL A 17 14.05 4.19 16.45
N LEU A 18 14.88 4.99 17.12
CA LEU A 18 14.84 6.45 17.00
C LEU A 18 15.14 6.95 15.58
N ALA A 19 16.05 6.27 14.87
CA ALA A 19 16.36 6.59 13.47
C ALA A 19 15.17 6.33 12.55
N VAL A 20 14.46 5.20 12.73
CA VAL A 20 13.24 4.87 11.97
C VAL A 20 12.12 5.87 12.23
N VAL A 21 11.93 6.29 13.49
CA VAL A 21 10.90 7.28 13.85
C VAL A 21 11.22 8.68 13.33
N SER A 22 12.50 9.04 13.24
CA SER A 22 12.94 10.35 12.73
C SER A 22 12.80 10.47 11.20
N PHE A 23 12.64 9.35 10.48
CA PHE A 23 12.49 9.32 9.03
C PHE A 23 11.02 9.52 8.61
N GLY A 24 10.41 10.65 8.99
CA GLY A 24 9.12 11.13 8.49
C GLY A 24 7.89 10.24 8.76
N ASN A 25 7.82 9.08 8.12
CA ASN A 25 6.72 8.13 8.20
C ASN A 25 7.20 6.72 8.61
N PRO A 26 7.39 6.47 9.92
CA PRO A 26 7.89 5.18 10.41
C PRO A 26 6.99 4.00 10.02
N HIS A 27 5.68 4.21 9.86
CA HIS A 27 4.76 3.18 9.40
C HIS A 27 5.07 2.73 7.97
N ARG A 28 5.37 3.67 7.06
CA ARG A 28 5.78 3.33 5.69
C ARG A 28 7.07 2.52 5.68
N HIS A 29 8.06 2.93 6.45
CA HIS A 29 9.36 2.24 6.48
C HIS A 29 9.26 0.82 7.05
N ILE A 30 8.46 0.61 8.09
CA ILE A 30 8.20 -0.73 8.64
C ILE A 30 7.44 -1.58 7.62
N ALA A 31 6.45 -1.00 6.92
CA ALA A 31 5.70 -1.70 5.88
C ALA A 31 6.63 -2.14 4.73
N ASP A 32 7.54 -1.28 4.27
CA ASP A 32 8.51 -1.61 3.22
C ASP A 32 9.44 -2.77 3.60
N LEU A 33 9.83 -2.86 4.88
CA LEU A 33 10.76 -3.88 5.34
C LEU A 33 10.10 -5.27 5.49
N PHE A 34 8.87 -5.32 5.99
CA PHE A 34 8.20 -6.56 6.37
C PHE A 34 7.12 -7.02 5.37
N TRP A 35 6.54 -6.09 4.59
CA TRP A 35 5.51 -6.33 3.58
C TRP A 35 5.89 -5.71 2.23
N PRO A 36 6.95 -6.22 1.57
CA PRO A 36 7.48 -5.61 0.36
C PRO A 36 6.54 -5.73 -0.86
N ASN A 37 5.64 -6.73 -0.86
CA ASN A 37 4.74 -7.03 -1.99
C ASN A 37 3.26 -7.16 -1.56
N ASP A 38 2.92 -6.78 -0.33
CA ASP A 38 1.56 -6.89 0.20
C ASP A 38 1.27 -5.73 1.14
N ALA A 39 0.01 -5.56 1.56
CA ALA A 39 -0.39 -4.56 2.53
C ALA A 39 0.07 -4.94 3.95
N ALA A 40 0.63 -3.98 4.68
CA ALA A 40 0.80 -4.13 6.12
C ALA A 40 -0.57 -4.05 6.83
N PRO A 41 -0.72 -4.59 8.06
CA PRO A 41 -2.01 -4.65 8.75
C PRO A 41 -2.71 -3.30 9.03
N TRP A 42 -1.97 -2.19 8.93
CA TRP A 42 -2.48 -0.83 9.09
C TRP A 42 -2.66 -0.09 7.75
N GLU A 43 -2.21 -0.68 6.65
CA GLU A 43 -2.37 -0.11 5.32
C GLU A 43 -3.71 -0.57 4.73
N GLN A 44 -4.34 0.32 3.98
CA GLN A 44 -5.52 0.01 3.19
C GLN A 44 -5.12 -0.10 1.73
N VAL A 45 -5.84 -0.94 0.99
CA VAL A 45 -5.69 -1.09 -0.45
C VAL A 45 -6.87 -0.43 -1.16
N THR A 46 -6.54 0.39 -2.15
CA THR A 46 -7.47 1.11 -3.02
C THR A 46 -7.45 0.46 -4.39
N ALA A 47 -8.61 0.00 -4.88
CA ALA A 47 -8.73 -0.50 -6.24
C ALA A 47 -9.00 0.66 -7.20
N VAL A 48 -8.18 0.76 -8.25
CA VAL A 48 -8.35 1.68 -9.37
C VAL A 48 -8.66 0.86 -10.61
N TYR A 49 -9.84 1.05 -11.17
CA TYR A 49 -10.30 0.32 -12.35
C TYR A 49 -10.59 1.26 -13.51
N VAL A 50 -10.01 0.95 -14.67
CA VAL A 50 -10.24 1.62 -15.94
C VAL A 50 -10.93 0.59 -16.85
N PRO A 51 -12.25 0.69 -17.09
CA PRO A 51 -12.99 -0.32 -17.84
C PRO A 51 -12.59 -0.44 -19.31
N ASP A 52 -12.04 0.65 -19.87
CA ASP A 52 -11.62 0.71 -21.27
C ASP A 52 -10.37 1.58 -21.37
N VAL A 53 -9.24 0.96 -21.73
CA VAL A 53 -7.95 1.66 -21.87
C VAL A 53 -7.96 2.73 -22.97
N SER A 54 -8.88 2.65 -23.93
CA SER A 54 -9.07 3.68 -24.96
C SER A 54 -9.81 4.92 -24.44
N GLN A 55 -10.46 4.82 -23.27
CA GLN A 55 -11.15 5.90 -22.58
C GLN A 55 -10.61 6.08 -21.15
N PRO A 56 -9.33 6.49 -20.99
CA PRO A 56 -8.65 6.51 -19.69
C PRO A 56 -9.25 7.49 -18.68
N THR A 57 -10.14 8.38 -19.10
CA THR A 57 -10.86 9.31 -18.22
C THR A 57 -12.01 8.65 -17.46
N ARG A 58 -12.47 7.47 -17.89
CA ARG A 58 -13.49 6.68 -17.17
C ARG A 58 -12.79 5.81 -16.14
N ILE A 59 -12.46 6.39 -15.00
CA ILE A 59 -11.82 5.68 -13.89
C ILE A 59 -12.86 5.45 -12.79
N LYS A 60 -12.87 4.26 -12.23
CA LYS A 60 -13.58 3.92 -10.99
C LYS A 60 -12.54 3.69 -9.91
N ILE A 61 -12.63 4.43 -8.82
CA ILE A 61 -11.75 4.28 -7.67
C ILE A 61 -12.62 3.79 -6.53
N SER A 62 -12.29 2.63 -5.95
CA SER A 62 -12.92 2.19 -4.71
C SER A 62 -12.48 3.11 -3.58
N GLU A 63 -13.26 3.21 -2.51
CA GLU A 63 -12.69 3.71 -1.26
C GLU A 63 -11.56 2.76 -0.81
N ALA A 64 -10.62 3.28 0.00
CA ALA A 64 -9.52 2.48 0.54
C ALA A 64 -10.09 1.49 1.57
N ALA A 65 -10.44 0.29 1.09
CA ALA A 65 -11.37 -0.60 1.80
C ALA A 65 -10.93 -2.07 1.85
N PHE A 66 -9.85 -2.43 1.14
CA PHE A 66 -9.39 -3.82 1.13
C PHE A 66 -8.19 -4.01 2.06
N ASP A 67 -8.23 -5.08 2.84
CA ASP A 67 -7.19 -5.41 3.83
C ASP A 67 -5.92 -6.01 3.20
N ASN A 68 -5.99 -6.48 1.96
CA ASN A 68 -4.87 -7.11 1.26
C ASN A 68 -5.04 -7.07 -0.27
N LEU A 69 -3.97 -7.46 -0.97
CA LEU A 69 -3.94 -7.49 -2.43
C LEU A 69 -4.95 -8.48 -3.04
N ASP A 70 -5.13 -9.65 -2.44
CA ASP A 70 -6.01 -10.71 -2.96
C ASP A 70 -7.49 -10.25 -2.98
N ALA A 71 -7.92 -9.55 -1.93
CA ALA A 71 -9.25 -8.95 -1.86
C ALA A 71 -9.42 -7.85 -2.92
N CYS A 72 -8.40 -7.03 -3.16
CA CYS A 72 -8.43 -6.03 -4.23
C CYS A 72 -8.53 -6.67 -5.62
N GLN A 73 -7.70 -7.69 -5.91
CA GLN A 73 -7.73 -8.40 -7.19
C GLN A 73 -9.07 -9.09 -7.42
N SER A 74 -9.61 -9.76 -6.40
CA SER A 74 -10.92 -10.41 -6.47
C SER A 74 -12.04 -9.41 -6.77
N HIS A 75 -12.01 -8.23 -6.13
CA HIS A 75 -12.98 -7.17 -6.40
C HIS A 75 -12.89 -6.65 -7.83
N VAL A 76 -11.68 -6.41 -8.31
CA VAL A 76 -11.45 -5.97 -9.69
C VAL A 76 -11.98 -7.00 -10.69
N MET A 77 -11.64 -8.28 -10.52
CA MET A 77 -12.08 -9.34 -11.45
C MET A 77 -13.61 -9.44 -11.49
N ALA A 78 -14.27 -9.29 -10.35
CA ALA A 78 -15.73 -9.20 -10.29
C ALA A 78 -16.27 -7.99 -11.08
N GLN A 79 -15.68 -6.80 -10.90
CA GLN A 79 -16.08 -5.62 -11.67
C GLN A 79 -15.81 -5.77 -13.17
N ALA A 80 -14.68 -6.37 -13.55
CA ALA A 80 -14.33 -6.61 -14.94
C ALA A 80 -15.35 -7.53 -15.62
N ALA A 81 -15.75 -8.60 -14.93
CA ALA A 81 -16.82 -9.50 -15.37
C ALA A 81 -18.17 -8.78 -15.52
N GLU A 82 -18.57 -7.94 -14.56
CA GLU A 82 -19.80 -7.13 -14.65
C GLU A 82 -19.80 -6.18 -15.87
N HIS A 83 -18.62 -5.71 -16.26
CA HIS A 83 -18.42 -4.84 -17.41
C HIS A 83 -18.20 -5.58 -18.74
N GLY A 84 -18.35 -6.91 -18.76
CA GLY A 84 -18.21 -7.71 -19.99
C GLY A 84 -16.76 -7.89 -20.44
N ASP A 85 -15.82 -7.84 -19.51
CA ASP A 85 -14.39 -8.06 -19.71
C ASP A 85 -13.80 -8.99 -18.62
N PRO A 86 -14.29 -10.24 -18.49
CA PRO A 86 -13.89 -11.15 -17.41
C PRO A 86 -12.40 -11.54 -17.45
N ASP A 87 -11.76 -11.42 -18.61
CA ASP A 87 -10.34 -11.72 -18.83
C ASP A 87 -9.47 -10.45 -18.88
N LEU A 88 -10.01 -9.27 -18.55
CA LEU A 88 -9.30 -7.98 -18.54
C LEU A 88 -8.54 -7.66 -19.85
N GLN A 89 -9.16 -7.93 -21.00
CA GLN A 89 -8.54 -7.64 -22.30
C GLN A 89 -8.79 -6.22 -22.79
N LYS A 90 -9.82 -5.54 -22.27
CA LYS A 90 -10.23 -4.18 -22.66
C LYS A 90 -9.89 -3.16 -21.58
N GLY A 91 -10.02 -3.56 -20.32
CA GLY A 91 -9.76 -2.74 -19.16
C GLY A 91 -8.32 -2.86 -18.64
N ARG A 92 -8.03 -2.02 -17.64
CA ARG A 92 -6.84 -2.08 -16.79
C ARG A 92 -7.29 -1.93 -15.35
N PHE A 93 -6.57 -2.56 -14.45
CA PHE A 93 -6.70 -2.29 -13.03
C PHE A 93 -5.35 -2.02 -12.38
N GLU A 94 -5.39 -1.31 -11.26
CA GLU A 94 -4.25 -1.10 -10.39
C GLU A 94 -4.75 -1.20 -8.93
N CYS A 95 -4.07 -1.98 -8.10
CA CYS A 95 -4.27 -2.05 -6.66
C CYS A 95 -3.20 -1.17 -6.01
N ALA A 96 -3.61 -0.04 -5.45
CA ALA A 96 -2.74 0.93 -4.81
C ALA A 96 -2.76 0.72 -3.28
N ILE A 97 -1.61 0.45 -2.67
CA ILE A 97 -1.47 0.03 -1.27
C ILE A 97 -0.83 1.15 -0.46
N GLY A 98 -1.40 1.44 0.71
CA GLY A 98 -0.79 2.32 1.70
C GLY A 98 -0.67 3.75 1.21
N PHE A 99 -1.79 4.48 1.16
CA PHE A 99 -1.78 5.91 0.85
C PHE A 99 -1.21 6.70 2.05
N TYR A 100 -0.09 7.36 1.84
CA TYR A 100 0.55 8.23 2.83
C TYR A 100 0.45 9.67 2.38
N ALA A 101 -0.34 10.48 3.09
CA ALA A 101 -0.47 11.90 2.81
C ALA A 101 0.88 12.61 3.04
N ASP A 102 1.29 13.47 2.10
CA ASP A 102 2.54 14.24 2.20
C ASP A 102 2.42 15.41 3.19
N LYS A 103 1.18 15.80 3.52
CA LYS A 103 0.85 16.91 4.42
C LYS A 103 -0.39 16.60 5.26
N ASP A 104 -0.44 17.17 6.46
CA ASP A 104 -1.58 17.05 7.38
C ASP A 104 -2.88 17.67 6.85
N ASP A 105 -2.81 18.51 5.81
CA ASP A 105 -3.96 19.15 5.17
C ASP A 105 -4.71 18.25 4.16
N GLY A 106 -4.22 17.02 3.94
CA GLY A 106 -4.80 16.04 3.01
C GLY A 106 -4.60 16.40 1.53
N THR A 107 -3.87 17.46 1.22
CA THR A 107 -3.61 17.90 -0.16
C THR A 107 -2.34 17.24 -0.68
N GLY A 108 -2.52 16.00 -1.16
CA GLY A 108 -1.48 15.20 -1.78
C GLY A 108 -0.95 14.09 -0.88
N GLY A 109 -0.38 13.08 -1.52
CA GLY A 109 0.16 11.89 -0.89
C GLY A 109 0.58 10.88 -1.94
N GLU A 110 1.36 9.91 -1.51
CA GLU A 110 1.90 8.87 -2.37
C GLU A 110 1.45 7.50 -1.86
N TYR A 111 1.13 6.61 -2.79
CA TYR A 111 0.96 5.20 -2.48
C TYR A 111 2.32 4.53 -2.35
N ARG A 112 2.46 3.64 -1.38
CA ARG A 112 3.69 2.87 -1.21
C ARG A 112 3.90 1.86 -2.35
N LEU A 113 2.84 1.14 -2.73
CA LEU A 113 2.89 0.15 -3.82
C LEU A 113 1.74 0.36 -4.80
N ILE A 114 2.00 0.12 -6.08
CA ILE A 114 0.99 0.03 -7.14
C ILE A 114 1.21 -1.29 -7.86
N ILE A 115 0.26 -2.21 -7.73
CA ILE A 115 0.31 -3.54 -8.35
C ILE A 115 -0.71 -3.58 -9.48
N LYS A 116 -0.31 -4.11 -10.63
CA LYS A 116 -1.10 -4.14 -11.88
C LYS A 116 -1.38 -5.56 -12.31
#